data_AF-A0A5K0Z645-F1
#
_entry.id   AF-A0A5K0Z645-F1
#
_cell.length_a   1.000
_cell.length_b   1.000
_cell.length_c   1.000
_cell.angle_alpha   90.00
_cell.angle_beta   90.00
_cell.angle_gamma   90.00
#
_symmetry.space_group_name_H-M   'P 1'
#
loop_
_entity.id
_entity.type
_entity.pdbx_description
1 polymer ?
#
loop_
_entity_poly.entity_id
_entity_poly.type
_entity_poly.pdbx_seq_one_letter_code
_entity_poly.pdbx_strand_id
1 'polypeptide(L)' 'VHMHGIAVGRAVDLATLDSYEELIAELEQRFDIKGELRHPYKKRVVVFTDDEGDMMLVADYPW' A
#
# COMPACT_ATOMS: atom_id res chain seq x y z
N VAL A 1 -7.93 2.21 3.04
CA VAL A 1 -6.79 2.92 2.39
C VAL A 1 -7.14 4.39 2.23
N HIS A 2 -6.25 5.28 2.65
CA HIS A 2 -6.36 6.71 2.36
C HIS A 2 -5.27 7.07 1.35
N MET A 3 -5.64 7.70 0.23
CA MET A 3 -4.67 8.29 -0.68
C MET A 3 -4.64 9.80 -0.39
N HIS A 4 -3.46 10.35 -0.12
CA HIS A 4 -3.33 11.76 0.23
C HIS A 4 -3.91 12.64 -0.90
N GLY A 5 -5.00 13.37 -0.60
CA GLY A 5 -5.72 14.23 -1.55
C GLY A 5 -7.08 13.70 -2.06
N ILE A 6 -7.39 12.40 -1.92
CA ILE A 6 -8.68 11.82 -2.29
C ILE A 6 -9.06 10.72 -1.29
N ALA A 7 -10.15 10.91 -0.55
CA ALA A 7 -10.71 9.87 0.31
C ALA A 7 -11.34 8.78 -0.56
N VAL A 8 -10.58 7.72 -0.85
CA VAL A 8 -11.08 6.54 -1.55
C VAL A 8 -11.32 5.45 -0.53
N GLY A 9 -12.53 5.39 0.03
CA GLY A 9 -12.92 4.38 1.02
C GLY A 9 -12.95 2.97 0.41
N ARG A 10 -11.79 2.31 0.35
CA ARG A 10 -11.65 0.90 -0.05
C ARG A 10 -10.84 0.16 1.00
N ALA A 11 -11.34 -1.00 1.38
CA ALA A 11 -10.64 -1.96 2.23
C ALA A 11 -9.97 -3.02 1.35
N VAL A 12 -8.78 -3.44 1.79
CA VAL A 12 -8.04 -4.58 1.27
C VAL A 12 -7.85 -5.50 2.46
N ASP A 13 -8.15 -6.78 2.29
CA ASP A 13 -7.91 -7.78 3.32
C ASP A 13 -6.47 -8.29 3.15
N LEU A 14 -5.60 -8.00 4.13
CA LEU A 14 -4.21 -8.42 4.08
C LEU A 14 -4.07 -9.94 4.24
N ALA A 15 -5.03 -10.60 4.91
CA ALA A 15 -4.96 -12.04 5.13
C ALA A 15 -5.14 -12.87 3.85
N THR A 16 -5.56 -12.23 2.75
CA THR A 16 -5.72 -12.87 1.44
C THR A 16 -4.49 -12.75 0.53
N LEU A 17 -3.40 -12.17 1.03
CA LEU A 17 -2.18 -11.90 0.28
C LEU A 17 -0.99 -12.62 0.95
N ASP A 18 -0.05 -13.06 0.13
CA ASP A 18 1.13 -13.82 0.57
C ASP A 18 2.43 -13.01 0.48
N SER A 19 2.37 -11.76 0.00
CA SER A 19 3.56 -10.89 -0.09
C SER A 19 3.25 -9.41 -0.29
N TYR A 20 4.26 -8.56 -0.04
CA TYR A 20 4.22 -7.15 -0.40
C TYR A 20 4.08 -6.90 -1.91
N GLU A 21 4.55 -7.82 -2.75
CA GLU A 21 4.40 -7.67 -4.20
C GLU A 21 2.93 -7.79 -4.61
N GLU A 22 2.20 -8.72 -4.00
CA GLU A 22 0.76 -8.89 -4.21
C GLU A 22 -0.03 -7.69 -3.68
N LEU A 23 0.30 -7.22 -2.47
CA LEU A 23 -0.29 -5.99 -1.92
C LEU A 23 -0.08 -4.80 -2.88
N ILE A 24 1.15 -4.60 -3.36
CA ILE A 24 1.46 -3.50 -4.29
C ILE A 24 0.67 -3.67 -5.60
N ALA A 25 0.62 -4.87 -6.17
CA ALA A 25 -0.11 -5.14 -7.40
C ALA A 25 -1.62 -4.87 -7.24
N GLU A 26 -2.20 -5.29 -6.12
CA GLU A 26 -3.60 -5.06 -5.81
C GLU A 26 -3.91 -3.57 -5.62
N LEU A 27 -3.06 -2.84 -4.89
CA LEU A 27 -3.20 -1.39 -4.74
C LEU A 27 -3.10 -0.68 -6.09
N GLU A 28 -2.12 -1.02 -6.92
CA GLU A 28 -1.98 -0.43 -8.26
C GLU A 28 -3.20 -0.70 -9.14
N GLN A 29 -3.77 -1.91 -9.09
CA GLN A 29 -4.97 -2.26 -9.84
C GLN A 29 -6.23 -1.56 -9.29
N ARG A 30 -6.43 -1.57 -7.97
CA ARG A 30 -7.62 -0.98 -7.33
C ARG A 30 -7.65 0.53 -7.48
N PHE A 31 -6.50 1.21 -7.43
CA PHE A 31 -6.45 2.67 -7.51
C PHE A 31 -6.09 3.21 -8.90
N ASP A 32 -5.93 2.33 -9.89
CA ASP A 32 -5.52 2.67 -11.27
C ASP A 32 -4.22 3.51 -11.31
N ILE A 33 -3.25 3.12 -10.47
CA ILE A 33 -1.93 3.78 -10.32
C ILE A 33 -0.79 2.86 -10.73
N LYS A 34 -1.01 2.06 -11.78
CA LYS A 34 -0.05 1.05 -12.27
C LYS A 34 1.34 1.65 -12.48
N GLY A 35 2.35 1.01 -11.91
CA GLY A 35 3.75 1.43 -11.98
C GLY A 35 4.12 2.63 -11.08
N GLU A 36 3.21 3.20 -10.29
CA GLU A 36 3.54 4.33 -9.40
C GLU A 36 4.15 3.90 -8.06
N LEU A 37 3.94 2.63 -7.64
CA LEU A 37 4.42 2.08 -6.37
C LEU A 37 5.67 1.20 -6.52
N ARG A 38 6.09 0.88 -7.75
CA ARG A 38 7.24 0.01 -8.05
C ARG A 38 8.52 0.80 -8.36
N HIS A 39 9.68 0.28 -7.93
CA HIS A 39 11.02 0.88 -8.12
C HIS A 39 11.48 0.83 -9.59
N PRO A 40 12.46 1.67 -10.03
CA PRO A 40 13.28 2.60 -9.24
C PRO A 40 12.67 3.99 -8.99
N TYR A 41 11.66 4.40 -9.76
CA TYR A 41 11.10 5.76 -9.77
C TYR A 41 9.73 5.84 -9.06
N LYS A 42 9.64 5.27 -7.85
CA LYS A 42 8.41 5.30 -7.06
C LYS A 42 7.95 6.76 -6.89
N LYS A 43 6.74 7.08 -7.35
CA LYS A 43 6.12 8.40 -7.15
C LYS A 43 5.36 8.46 -5.82
N ARG A 44 5.05 7.29 -5.26
CA ARG A 44 4.26 7.14 -4.04
C ARG A 44 4.83 6.01 -3.17
N VAL A 45 4.54 6.09 -1.88
CA VAL A 45 4.91 5.08 -0.88
C VAL A 45 3.65 4.51 -0.23
N VAL A 46 3.73 3.26 0.21
CA VAL A 46 2.68 2.62 0.99
C VAL A 46 3.09 2.63 2.45
N VAL A 47 2.25 3.22 3.30
CA VAL A 47 2.41 3.24 4.76
C VAL A 47 1.20 2.58 5.42
N PHE A 48 1.42 1.96 6.57
CA PHE A 48 0.35 1.49 7.46
C PHE A 48 0.42 2.24 8.79
N THR A 49 -0.68 2.22 9.53
CA THR A 49 -0.73 2.74 10.90
C THR A 49 -0.70 1.55 11.84
N ASP A 50 0.23 1.53 12.79
CA ASP A 50 0.30 0.49 13.81
C ASP A 50 -0.73 0.70 14.95
N ASP A 51 -0.66 -0.12 15.98
CA ASP A 51 -1.52 -0.05 17.16
C ASP A 51 -1.21 1.14 18.09
N GLU A 52 -0.05 1.77 17.91
CA GLU A 52 0.34 3.02 18.59
C GLU A 52 -0.13 4.27 17.82
N GLY A 53 -0.55 4.11 16.56
CA GLY A 53 -1.00 5.19 15.71
C GLY A 53 0.09 5.77 14.81
N ASP A 54 1.28 5.17 14.80
CA ASP A 54 2.42 5.64 14.03
C ASP A 54 2.39 5.13 12.59
N MET A 55 2.82 5.98 11.65
CA MET A 55 2.89 5.64 10.23
C MET A 55 4.20 4.93 9.91
N MET A 56 4.11 3.67 9.47
CA MET A 56 5.23 2.79 9.21
C MET A 56 5.28 2.38 7.73
N LEU A 57 6.49 2.19 7.18
CA LEU A 57 6.66 1.73 5.79
C LEU A 57 6.39 0.23 5.68
N VAL A 58 5.61 -0.14 4.67
CA VAL A 58 5.20 -1.53 4.42
C VAL A 58 6.38 -2.47 4.13
N ALA A 59 7.57 -1.99 3.76
CA ALA A 59 8.68 -2.86 3.33
C ALA A 59 9.79 -3.07 4.39
N ASP A 60 9.62 -2.55 5.61
CA ASP A 60 10.66 -2.62 6.66
C ASP A 60 10.56 -3.88 7.53
N TYR A 61 9.49 -4.66 7.37
CA TYR A 61 9.23 -5.89 8.11
C TYR A 61 9.08 -7.07 7.15
N PRO A 62 9.24 -8.33 7.61
CA PRO A 62 8.71 -9.47 6.89
C PRO A 62 7.20 -9.32 6.70
N TRP A 63 6.68 -9.87 5.59
CA TRP A 63 5.23 -10.00 5.39
C TRP A 63 4.56 -10.65 6.59
#